data_AF-A0A4C1ZTA8-F1
#
_entry.id   AF-A0A4C1ZTA8-F1
#
_cell.length_a   1.000
_cell.length_b   1.000
_cell.length_c   1.000
_cell.angle_alpha   90.00
_cell.angle_beta   90.00
_cell.angle_gamma   90.00
#
_symmetry.space_group_name_H-M   'P 1'
#
loop_
_entity.id
_entity.type
_entity.pdbx_description
1 polymer ?
#
loop_
_entity_poly.entity_id
_entity_poly.type
_entity_poly.pdbx_seq_one_letter_code
_entity_poly.pdbx_strand_id
1 'polypeptide(L)'
;MFESLSLSARTCSQRTEDLGSNLCEQLRDKVQTFDCFSLAMDESMDVSDTAQLLIFVRGIDLLTVYEELVKMCSLKGTTKGEDLFHNWEQALDSLQLNWENKVKDSGSAVPLIFHCIVHQEALCSKVISWKEIMDTTTSTVNFIRRNRLTHSQFQRFLEDLEADHNYVVYYCEVSWLSQGAVLERFFDLKKEIGYFLEMKGKPVEEP
;
A
#
# COMPACT_ATOMS: atom_id res chain seq x y z
N MET A 1 -22.92 34.97 20.06
CA MET A 1 -21.51 35.41 20.22
C MET A 1 -20.61 34.21 20.56
N PHE A 2 -20.65 33.12 19.78
CA PHE A 2 -19.71 31.97 19.92
C PHE A 2 -19.55 31.16 18.61
N GLU A 3 -19.89 31.71 17.44
CA GLU A 3 -19.84 30.96 16.17
C GLU A 3 -18.48 31.01 15.45
N SER A 4 -17.40 31.48 16.09
CA SER A 4 -16.09 31.58 15.42
C SER A 4 -14.88 31.52 16.33
N LEU A 5 -14.93 30.71 17.40
CA LEU A 5 -13.71 30.38 18.13
C LEU A 5 -13.07 29.14 17.49
N SER A 6 -11.92 29.31 16.84
CA SER A 6 -11.17 28.17 16.31
C SER A 6 -10.76 27.27 17.47
N LEU A 7 -11.05 25.98 17.36
CA LEU A 7 -10.58 25.00 18.32
C LEU A 7 -9.05 24.97 18.34
N SER A 8 -8.46 24.76 19.52
CA SER A 8 -7.01 24.58 19.62
C SER A 8 -6.60 23.31 18.87
N ALA A 9 -5.36 23.27 18.36
CA ALA A 9 -4.82 22.08 17.72
C ALA A 9 -4.93 20.83 18.62
N ARG A 10 -4.76 21.01 19.94
CA ARG A 10 -4.93 19.94 20.93
C ARG A 10 -6.37 19.42 20.98
N THR A 11 -7.35 20.32 20.95
CA THR A 11 -8.77 19.92 20.96
C THR A 11 -9.15 19.20 19.69
N CYS A 12 -8.62 19.61 18.53
CA CYS A 12 -8.83 18.89 17.28
C CYS A 12 -8.19 17.50 17.33
N SER A 13 -6.94 17.37 17.78
CA SER A 13 -6.26 16.05 17.92
C SER A 13 -7.05 15.11 18.80
N GLN A 14 -7.45 15.57 20.00
CA GLN A 14 -8.21 14.76 20.94
C GLN A 14 -9.52 14.28 20.31
N ARG A 15 -10.27 15.17 19.63
CA ARG A 15 -11.52 14.78 18.97
C ARG A 15 -11.31 13.77 17.86
N THR A 16 -10.22 13.88 17.11
CA THR A 16 -9.86 12.89 16.08
C THR A 16 -9.52 11.54 16.71
N GLU A 17 -8.79 11.54 17.83
CA GLU A 17 -8.45 10.31 18.58
C GLU A 17 -9.70 9.65 19.18
N ASP A 18 -10.60 10.45 19.76
CA ASP A 18 -11.88 9.99 20.32
C ASP A 18 -12.76 9.38 19.22
N LEU A 19 -12.85 10.05 18.06
CA LEU A 19 -13.59 9.55 16.90
C LEU A 19 -12.96 8.25 16.36
N GLY A 20 -11.63 8.20 16.25
CA GLY A 20 -10.91 7.01 15.82
C GLY A 20 -11.16 5.83 16.76
N SER A 21 -11.12 6.07 18.07
CA SER A 21 -11.41 5.05 19.09
C SER A 21 -12.84 4.54 18.96
N ASN A 22 -13.81 5.44 18.77
CA ASN A 22 -15.21 5.06 18.59
C ASN A 22 -15.45 4.26 17.30
N LEU A 23 -14.78 4.61 16.19
CA LEU A 23 -14.84 3.83 14.95
C LEU A 23 -14.26 2.43 15.14
N CYS A 24 -13.15 2.30 15.87
CA CYS A 24 -12.57 1.01 16.20
C CYS A 24 -13.52 0.13 17.04
N GLU A 25 -14.24 0.71 18.00
CA GLU A 25 -15.26 0.00 18.78
C GLU A 25 -16.42 -0.47 17.90
N GLN A 26 -16.96 0.41 17.04
CA GLN A 26 -18.04 0.05 16.12
C GLN A 26 -17.62 -1.05 15.14
N LEU A 27 -16.41 -0.96 14.59
CA LEU A 27 -15.87 -1.97 13.70
C LEU A 27 -15.72 -3.30 14.44
N ARG A 28 -15.19 -3.29 15.66
CA ARG A 28 -15.06 -4.49 16.49
C ARG A 28 -16.41 -5.17 16.68
N ASP A 29 -17.43 -4.42 17.11
CA ASP A 29 -18.77 -4.97 17.35
C ASP A 29 -19.38 -5.52 16.05
N LYS A 30 -19.20 -4.82 14.93
CA LYS A 30 -19.69 -5.25 13.62
C LYS A 30 -19.02 -6.53 13.14
N VAL A 31 -17.71 -6.66 13.30
CA VAL A 31 -16.98 -7.86 12.89
C VAL A 31 -17.44 -9.11 13.66
N GLN A 32 -17.93 -8.96 14.90
CA GLN A 32 -18.50 -10.09 15.64
C GLN A 32 -19.79 -10.63 15.01
N THR A 33 -20.54 -9.82 14.25
CA THR A 33 -21.78 -10.22 13.58
C THR A 33 -21.54 -10.92 12.24
N PHE A 34 -20.32 -10.93 11.72
CA PHE A 34 -20.01 -11.55 10.44
C PHE A 34 -20.20 -13.07 10.49
N ASP A 35 -20.97 -13.59 9.53
CA ASP A 35 -21.17 -15.02 9.29
C ASP A 35 -19.83 -15.67 8.89
N CYS A 36 -19.07 -14.97 8.06
CA CYS A 36 -17.71 -15.32 7.68
C CYS A 36 -16.90 -14.06 7.40
N PHE A 37 -15.58 -14.15 7.58
CA PHE A 37 -14.67 -13.06 7.27
C PHE A 37 -13.30 -13.56 6.81
N SER A 38 -12.55 -12.67 6.19
CA SER A 38 -11.15 -12.82 5.84
C SER A 38 -10.42 -11.52 6.16
N LEU A 39 -9.09 -11.60 6.28
CA LEU A 39 -8.25 -10.42 6.35
C LEU A 39 -7.50 -10.27 5.03
N ALA A 40 -7.56 -9.07 4.46
CA ALA A 40 -6.77 -8.69 3.29
C ALA A 40 -5.65 -7.75 3.74
N MET A 41 -4.49 -7.92 3.13
CA MET A 41 -3.32 -7.07 3.37
C MET A 41 -2.93 -6.39 2.07
N ASP A 42 -2.64 -5.11 2.16
CA ASP A 42 -2.23 -4.26 1.05
C ASP A 42 -1.06 -3.35 1.47
N GLU A 43 -0.32 -2.80 0.52
CA GLU A 43 0.75 -1.83 0.77
C GLU A 43 0.41 -0.48 0.16
N SER A 44 0.65 0.57 0.93
CA SER A 44 0.53 1.96 0.47
C SER A 44 1.82 2.71 0.74
N MET A 45 1.97 3.91 0.17
CA MET A 45 3.07 4.82 0.48
C MET A 45 2.53 6.08 1.15
N ASP A 46 3.19 6.50 2.23
CA ASP A 46 2.91 7.80 2.82
C ASP A 46 3.50 8.95 2.01
N VAL A 47 3.17 10.19 2.38
CA VAL A 47 3.68 11.41 1.71
C VAL A 47 5.20 11.59 1.81
N SER A 48 5.88 10.76 2.61
CA SER A 48 7.33 10.72 2.75
C SER A 48 7.94 9.50 2.05
N ASP A 49 7.23 8.88 1.10
CA ASP A 49 7.61 7.65 0.39
C ASP A 49 7.89 6.46 1.32
N THR A 50 7.28 6.43 2.50
CA THR A 50 7.40 5.28 3.40
C THR A 50 6.31 4.26 3.10
N ALA A 51 6.72 3.02 2.81
CA ALA A 51 5.82 1.88 2.75
C ALA A 51 4.98 1.71 4.04
N GLN A 52 3.69 1.45 3.88
CA GLN A 52 2.73 1.19 4.93
C GLN A 52 1.96 -0.08 4.62
N LEU A 53 1.85 -0.99 5.59
CA LEU A 53 0.97 -2.15 5.52
C LEU A 53 -0.43 -1.74 5.94
N LEU A 54 -1.40 -1.92 5.06
CA LEU A 54 -2.82 -1.77 5.33
C LEU A 54 -3.42 -3.15 5.56
N ILE A 55 -4.22 -3.28 6.61
CA ILE A 55 -4.91 -4.53 6.96
C ILE A 55 -6.39 -4.23 6.96
N PHE A 56 -7.13 -4.92 6.11
CA PHE A 56 -8.58 -4.81 5.96
C PHE A 56 -9.26 -6.07 6.46
N VAL A 57 -10.44 -5.91 7.05
CA VAL A 57 -11.36 -7.02 7.32
C VAL A 57 -12.44 -7.02 6.24
N ARG A 58 -12.62 -8.18 5.62
CA ARG A 58 -13.66 -8.44 4.64
C ARG A 58 -14.62 -9.45 5.23
N GLY A 59 -15.91 -9.14 5.30
CA GLY A 59 -16.87 -10.06 5.90
C GLY A 59 -18.25 -9.97 5.29
N ILE A 60 -19.07 -10.98 5.59
CA ILE A 60 -20.46 -11.06 5.15
C ILE A 60 -21.35 -11.07 6.39
N ASP A 61 -22.36 -10.20 6.39
CA ASP A 61 -23.43 -10.18 7.39
C ASP A 61 -24.77 -10.15 6.65
N LEU A 62 -25.58 -11.21 6.81
CA LEU A 62 -26.93 -11.29 6.26
C LEU A 62 -26.99 -10.91 4.78
N LEU A 63 -26.01 -11.39 3.99
CA LEU A 63 -25.81 -11.16 2.55
C LEU A 63 -25.20 -9.80 2.15
N THR A 64 -24.83 -8.95 3.10
CA THR A 64 -24.10 -7.71 2.82
C THR A 64 -22.60 -7.94 2.96
N VAL A 65 -21.83 -7.59 1.92
CA VAL A 65 -20.37 -7.66 1.92
C VAL A 65 -19.82 -6.35 2.49
N TYR A 66 -18.88 -6.47 3.43
CA TYR A 66 -18.16 -5.37 4.05
C TYR A 66 -16.68 -5.48 3.77
N GLU A 67 -16.02 -4.34 3.60
CA GLU A 67 -14.56 -4.19 3.58
C GLU A 67 -14.21 -2.94 4.38
N GLU A 68 -13.47 -3.10 5.47
CA GLU A 68 -13.15 -2.00 6.39
C GLU A 68 -11.68 -2.05 6.80
N LEU A 69 -11.05 -0.88 6.93
CA LEU A 69 -9.67 -0.76 7.37
C LEU A 69 -9.57 -1.03 8.88
N VAL A 70 -8.80 -2.04 9.24
CA VAL A 70 -8.55 -2.42 10.64
C VAL A 70 -7.33 -1.68 11.17
N LYS A 71 -6.24 -1.69 10.40
CA LYS A 71 -4.96 -1.17 10.85
C LYS A 71 -4.09 -0.70 9.70
N MET A 72 -3.35 0.36 9.95
CA MET A 72 -2.30 0.88 9.08
C MET A 72 -0.98 0.90 9.87
N CYS A 73 0.03 0.18 9.39
CA CYS A 73 1.32 0.03 10.06
C CYS A 73 2.44 0.55 9.15
N SER A 74 3.32 1.41 9.68
CA SER A 74 4.50 1.83 8.93
C SER A 74 5.52 0.70 8.85
N LEU A 75 6.06 0.43 7.66
CA LEU A 75 7.08 -0.60 7.41
C LEU A 75 8.51 -0.05 7.51
N LYS A 76 8.75 0.96 8.37
CA LYS A 76 10.08 1.56 8.59
C LYS A 76 11.02 0.56 9.27
N GLY A 77 11.87 -0.10 8.49
CA GLY A 77 12.98 -0.90 8.98
C GLY A 77 13.17 -2.22 8.24
N THR A 78 12.24 -3.17 8.44
CA THR A 78 12.27 -4.51 7.85
C THR A 78 10.88 -4.89 7.33
N THR A 79 10.83 -5.53 6.16
CA THR A 79 9.61 -6.02 5.50
C THR A 79 9.58 -7.54 5.46
N LYS A 80 10.09 -8.19 6.53
CA LYS A 80 10.15 -9.65 6.56
C LYS A 80 8.78 -10.23 6.90
N GLY A 81 8.59 -11.51 6.55
CA GLY A 81 7.37 -12.24 6.89
C GLY A 81 7.07 -12.24 8.40
N GLU A 82 8.10 -12.22 9.27
CA GLU A 82 7.93 -12.12 10.72
C GLU A 82 7.28 -10.79 11.16
N ASP A 83 7.70 -9.67 10.58
CA ASP A 83 7.15 -8.35 10.89
C ASP A 83 5.71 -8.21 10.40
N LEU A 84 5.43 -8.75 9.20
CA LEU A 84 4.07 -8.78 8.65
C LEU A 84 3.14 -9.62 9.52
N PHE A 85 3.60 -10.80 9.95
CA PHE A 85 2.83 -11.69 10.81
C PHE A 85 2.54 -11.03 12.17
N HIS A 86 3.52 -10.37 12.77
CA HIS A 86 3.31 -9.67 14.03
C HIS A 86 2.29 -8.52 13.92
N ASN A 87 2.37 -7.73 12.83
CA ASN A 87 1.38 -6.68 12.58
C ASN A 87 -0.04 -7.24 12.38
N TRP A 88 -0.14 -8.40 11.74
CA TRP A 88 -1.37 -9.14 11.54
C TRP A 88 -1.96 -9.67 12.85
N GLU A 89 -1.15 -10.29 13.73
CA GLU A 89 -1.59 -10.73 15.06
C GLU A 89 -2.15 -9.56 15.88
N GLN A 90 -1.43 -8.43 15.89
CA GLN A 90 -1.93 -7.24 16.58
C GLN A 90 -3.25 -6.70 15.98
N ALA A 91 -3.48 -6.87 14.68
CA ALA A 91 -4.74 -6.47 14.06
C ALA A 91 -5.89 -7.36 14.53
N LEU A 92 -5.68 -8.67 14.64
CA LEU A 92 -6.67 -9.58 15.23
C LEU A 92 -6.97 -9.28 16.70
N ASP A 93 -5.93 -9.01 17.49
CA ASP A 93 -6.09 -8.65 18.91
C ASP A 93 -6.95 -7.39 19.06
N SER A 94 -6.76 -6.40 18.17
CA SER A 94 -7.53 -5.15 18.18
C SER A 94 -9.03 -5.35 17.91
N LEU A 95 -9.35 -6.37 17.11
CA LEU A 95 -10.72 -6.82 16.80
C LEU A 95 -11.27 -7.82 17.82
N GLN A 96 -10.46 -8.21 18.82
CA GLN A 96 -10.80 -9.26 19.80
C GLN A 96 -11.24 -10.57 19.15
N LEU A 97 -10.65 -10.88 17.99
CA LEU A 97 -10.97 -12.09 17.26
C LEU A 97 -10.16 -13.26 17.83
N ASN A 98 -10.84 -14.14 18.56
CA ASN A 98 -10.27 -15.43 18.91
C ASN A 98 -10.37 -16.37 17.70
N TRP A 99 -9.37 -16.27 16.84
CA TRP A 99 -9.25 -17.08 15.62
C TRP A 99 -9.20 -18.58 15.93
N GLU A 100 -8.68 -18.98 17.09
CA GLU A 100 -8.59 -20.38 17.52
C GLU A 100 -9.96 -21.00 17.90
N ASN A 101 -10.89 -20.16 18.39
CA ASN A 101 -12.22 -20.61 18.83
C ASN A 101 -13.24 -20.67 17.68
N LYS A 102 -13.21 -19.73 16.71
CA LYS A 102 -14.17 -19.76 15.58
C LYS A 102 -13.92 -20.90 14.57
N VAL A 103 -12.70 -21.45 14.52
CA VAL A 103 -12.39 -22.66 13.73
C VAL A 103 -13.05 -23.92 14.33
N LYS A 104 -13.39 -23.90 15.63
CA LYS A 104 -13.96 -25.07 16.33
C LYS A 104 -15.48 -25.11 16.33
N ASP A 105 -16.15 -23.95 16.39
CA ASP A 105 -17.60 -23.87 16.59
C ASP A 105 -18.46 -24.11 15.33
N SER A 106 -17.87 -24.08 14.14
CA SER A 106 -18.64 -24.15 12.89
C SER A 106 -18.91 -25.58 12.39
N GLY A 107 -18.31 -26.63 12.97
CA GLY A 107 -18.44 -28.03 12.49
C GLY A 107 -17.96 -28.29 11.05
N SER A 108 -17.75 -27.22 10.30
CA SER A 108 -17.07 -27.08 9.04
C SER A 108 -15.93 -26.15 9.36
N ALA A 109 -14.71 -26.67 9.43
CA ALA A 109 -13.51 -25.85 9.57
C ALA A 109 -13.43 -24.92 8.36
N VAL A 110 -14.12 -23.77 8.41
CA VAL A 110 -13.99 -22.74 7.40
C VAL A 110 -12.58 -22.22 7.62
N PRO A 111 -11.63 -22.53 6.72
CA PRO A 111 -10.27 -22.07 6.90
C PRO A 111 -10.33 -20.55 6.97
N LEU A 112 -9.61 -19.94 7.90
CA LEU A 112 -9.28 -18.53 7.74
C LEU A 112 -8.52 -18.43 6.42
N ILE A 113 -9.21 -17.98 5.38
CA ILE A 113 -8.63 -17.91 4.05
C ILE A 113 -7.75 -16.66 4.04
N PHE A 114 -6.45 -16.88 4.12
CA PHE A 114 -5.43 -15.86 3.94
C PHE A 114 -5.35 -15.50 2.46
N HIS A 115 -6.16 -14.54 2.02
CA HIS A 115 -5.91 -13.85 0.76
C HIS A 115 -4.99 -12.66 1.02
N CYS A 116 -3.70 -12.97 1.15
CA CYS A 116 -2.67 -11.96 1.08
C CYS A 116 -2.47 -11.64 -0.40
N ILE A 117 -3.14 -10.59 -0.92
CA ILE A 117 -2.94 -10.07 -2.28
C ILE A 117 -1.44 -9.85 -2.50
N VAL A 118 -0.78 -9.35 -1.45
CA VAL A 118 0.68 -9.19 -1.38
C VAL A 118 1.44 -10.49 -1.73
N HIS A 119 1.06 -11.61 -1.13
CA HIS A 119 1.68 -12.91 -1.41
C HIS A 119 1.29 -13.42 -2.81
N GLN A 120 0.02 -13.28 -3.22
CA GLN A 120 -0.42 -13.74 -4.54
C GLN A 120 0.33 -13.03 -5.67
N GLU A 121 0.49 -11.72 -5.56
CA GLU A 121 1.25 -10.93 -6.52
C GLU A 121 2.76 -11.23 -6.45
N ALA A 122 3.33 -11.42 -5.25
CA ALA A 122 4.72 -11.87 -5.10
C ALA A 122 4.98 -13.29 -5.65
N LEU A 123 3.97 -14.17 -5.65
CA LEU A 123 4.00 -15.46 -6.33
C LEU A 123 3.90 -15.27 -7.84
N CYS A 124 2.97 -14.43 -8.31
CA CYS A 124 2.82 -14.11 -9.72
C CYS A 124 4.11 -13.52 -10.30
N SER A 125 4.80 -12.61 -9.61
CA SER A 125 6.07 -12.04 -10.09
C SER A 125 7.20 -13.07 -10.22
N LYS A 126 7.20 -14.12 -9.39
CA LYS A 126 8.16 -15.24 -9.51
C LYS A 126 7.82 -16.18 -10.65
N VAL A 127 6.54 -16.33 -10.98
CA VAL A 127 6.07 -17.22 -12.05
C VAL A 127 6.19 -16.54 -13.41
N ILE A 128 5.92 -15.24 -13.48
CA ILE A 128 5.98 -14.48 -14.73
C ILE A 128 7.39 -13.90 -14.86
N SER A 129 8.19 -14.45 -15.78
CA SER A 129 9.60 -14.09 -15.99
C SER A 129 9.79 -12.68 -16.58
N TRP A 130 9.56 -11.61 -15.79
CA TRP A 130 9.70 -10.20 -16.18
C TRP A 130 11.11 -9.61 -16.00
N LYS A 131 12.13 -10.46 -15.82
CA LYS A 131 13.45 -10.01 -15.39
C LYS A 131 14.04 -8.90 -16.27
N GLU A 132 14.01 -9.07 -17.60
CA GLU A 132 14.58 -8.10 -18.54
C GLU A 132 13.86 -6.74 -18.48
N ILE A 133 12.53 -6.77 -18.43
CA ILE A 133 11.70 -5.56 -18.34
C ILE A 133 11.94 -4.84 -17.01
N MET A 134 12.04 -5.58 -15.91
CA MET A 134 12.35 -5.03 -14.59
C MET A 134 13.76 -4.46 -14.52
N ASP A 135 14.76 -5.12 -15.12
CA ASP A 135 16.15 -4.64 -15.14
C ASP A 135 16.25 -3.31 -15.92
N THR A 136 15.58 -3.20 -17.07
CA THR A 136 15.52 -1.97 -17.87
C THR A 136 14.79 -0.85 -17.13
N THR A 137 13.62 -1.14 -16.55
CA THR A 137 12.82 -0.18 -15.79
C THR A 137 13.61 0.34 -14.59
N THR A 138 14.18 -0.56 -13.80
CA THR A 138 14.96 -0.25 -12.60
C THR A 138 16.19 0.58 -12.94
N SER A 139 16.94 0.20 -13.97
CA SER A 139 18.13 0.93 -14.41
C SER A 139 17.80 2.36 -14.85
N THR A 140 16.69 2.53 -15.55
CA THR A 140 16.21 3.84 -16.02
C THR A 140 15.76 4.72 -14.87
N VAL A 141 14.88 4.21 -14.01
CA VAL A 141 14.37 4.93 -12.84
C VAL A 141 15.52 5.33 -11.91
N ASN A 142 16.46 4.40 -11.66
CA ASN A 142 17.65 4.68 -10.88
C ASN A 142 18.49 5.77 -11.54
N PHE A 143 18.68 5.77 -12.86
CA PHE A 143 19.42 6.85 -13.53
C PHE A 143 18.76 8.22 -13.32
N ILE A 144 17.44 8.31 -13.48
CA ILE A 144 16.67 9.56 -13.31
C ILE A 144 16.77 10.05 -11.86
N ARG A 145 16.62 9.14 -10.89
CA ARG A 145 16.56 9.45 -9.45
C ARG A 145 17.92 9.54 -8.76
N ARG A 146 19.00 8.99 -9.34
CA ARG A 146 20.32 8.84 -8.71
C ARG A 146 20.95 10.15 -8.25
N ASN A 147 20.68 11.26 -8.93
CA ASN A 147 21.19 12.56 -8.49
C ASN A 147 20.10 13.65 -8.57
N ARG A 148 20.17 14.61 -7.63
CA ARG A 148 19.19 15.68 -7.46
C ARG A 148 19.04 16.56 -8.71
N LEU A 149 20.11 16.74 -9.49
CA LEU A 149 20.10 17.56 -10.69
C LEU A 149 19.30 16.88 -11.81
N THR A 150 19.55 15.60 -12.07
CA THR A 150 18.81 14.81 -13.07
C THR A 150 17.35 14.68 -12.70
N HIS A 151 17.05 14.42 -11.42
CA HIS A 151 15.66 14.37 -10.94
C HIS A 151 14.93 15.70 -11.15
N SER A 152 15.52 16.82 -10.70
CA SER A 152 14.87 18.12 -10.85
C SER A 152 14.75 18.58 -12.31
N GLN A 153 15.69 18.20 -13.18
CA GLN A 153 15.57 18.43 -14.63
C GLN A 153 14.45 17.61 -15.24
N PHE A 154 14.26 16.36 -14.82
CA PHE A 154 13.17 15.52 -15.30
C PHE A 154 11.81 16.03 -14.83
N GLN A 155 11.67 16.46 -13.57
CA GLN A 155 10.42 17.07 -13.08
C GLN A 155 10.01 18.30 -13.90
N ARG A 156 10.95 19.21 -14.16
CA ARG A 156 10.69 20.39 -15.02
C ARG A 156 10.30 20.00 -16.44
N PHE A 157 10.94 18.97 -16.98
CA PHE A 157 10.60 18.47 -18.31
C PHE A 157 9.17 17.92 -18.37
N LEU A 158 8.72 17.22 -17.33
CA LEU A 158 7.33 16.75 -17.22
C LEU A 158 6.33 17.89 -17.06
N GLU A 159 6.68 18.92 -16.26
CA GLU A 159 5.89 20.14 -16.11
C GLU A 159 5.74 20.88 -17.45
N ASP A 160 6.82 21.02 -18.22
CA ASP A 160 6.82 21.67 -19.54
C ASP A 160 5.98 20.92 -20.59
N LEU A 161 5.82 19.60 -20.43
CA LEU A 161 5.00 18.75 -21.29
C LEU A 161 3.55 18.58 -20.80
N GLU A 162 3.20 19.18 -19.65
CA GLU A 162 1.91 19.00 -18.98
C GLU A 162 1.57 17.50 -18.78
N ALA A 163 2.56 16.69 -18.42
CA ALA A 163 2.38 15.26 -18.21
C ALA A 163 1.44 14.96 -17.03
N ASP A 164 0.72 13.85 -17.10
CA ASP A 164 -0.22 13.43 -16.04
C ASP A 164 0.47 13.18 -14.69
N HIS A 165 1.77 12.86 -14.71
CA HIS A 165 2.58 12.68 -13.52
C HIS A 165 3.81 13.58 -13.54
N ASN A 166 4.15 14.13 -12.38
CA ASN A 166 5.26 15.07 -12.23
C ASN A 166 6.59 14.39 -11.86
N TYR A 167 6.62 13.08 -11.66
CA TYR A 167 7.82 12.33 -11.29
C TYR A 167 7.65 10.82 -11.51
N VAL A 168 8.78 10.12 -11.57
CA VAL A 168 8.86 8.65 -11.48
C VAL A 168 9.05 8.21 -10.02
N VAL A 169 8.37 7.12 -9.63
CA VAL A 169 8.49 6.51 -8.29
C VAL A 169 9.89 5.91 -8.13
N TYR A 170 10.50 6.06 -6.95
CA TYR A 170 11.81 5.44 -6.68
C TYR A 170 11.66 3.95 -6.47
N TYR A 171 12.42 3.14 -7.21
CA TYR A 171 12.43 1.70 -7.02
C TYR A 171 13.18 1.32 -5.74
N CYS A 172 12.55 0.51 -4.89
CA CYS A 172 13.18 -0.07 -3.71
C CYS A 172 12.98 -1.59 -3.71
N GLU A 173 14.07 -2.34 -3.88
CA GLU A 173 14.07 -3.81 -4.05
C GLU A 173 13.42 -4.58 -2.87
N VAL A 174 13.35 -3.96 -1.68
CA VAL A 174 12.73 -4.54 -0.47
C VAL A 174 11.20 -4.34 -0.36
N SER A 175 10.59 -3.57 -1.27
CA SER A 175 9.14 -3.38 -1.38
C SER A 175 8.69 -3.87 -2.75
N TRP A 176 8.13 -5.06 -2.81
CA TRP A 176 7.79 -5.71 -4.08
C TRP A 176 6.52 -5.09 -4.71
N LEU A 177 5.64 -4.42 -3.95
CA LEU A 177 4.54 -3.59 -4.51
C LEU A 177 5.07 -2.32 -5.20
N SER A 178 6.28 -1.86 -4.85
CA SER A 178 6.94 -0.83 -5.63
C SER A 178 7.23 -1.29 -7.06
N GLN A 179 7.34 -2.58 -7.36
CA GLN A 179 7.53 -3.05 -8.75
C GLN A 179 6.32 -2.72 -9.62
N GLY A 180 5.11 -3.01 -9.14
CA GLY A 180 3.88 -2.70 -9.86
C GLY A 180 3.70 -1.20 -10.06
N ALA A 181 3.82 -0.41 -8.99
CA ALA A 181 3.67 1.05 -9.06
C ALA A 181 4.77 1.73 -9.89
N VAL A 182 6.01 1.24 -9.83
CA VAL A 182 7.12 1.73 -10.67
C VAL A 182 6.87 1.39 -12.13
N LEU A 183 6.42 0.16 -12.43
CA LEU A 183 6.08 -0.23 -13.80
C LEU A 183 4.91 0.61 -14.34
N GLU A 184 3.82 0.74 -13.59
CA GLU A 184 2.67 1.56 -13.98
C GLU A 184 3.11 2.99 -14.30
N ARG A 185 3.83 3.65 -13.37
CA ARG A 185 4.32 5.02 -13.58
C ARG A 185 5.32 5.12 -14.74
N PHE A 186 6.17 4.12 -14.93
CA PHE A 186 7.11 4.07 -16.04
C PHE A 186 6.38 3.94 -17.38
N PHE A 187 5.32 3.13 -17.44
CA PHE A 187 4.50 2.97 -18.64
C PHE A 187 3.69 4.22 -18.96
N ASP A 188 3.10 4.86 -17.94
CA ASP A 188 2.38 6.14 -18.10
C ASP A 188 3.30 7.21 -18.70
N LEU A 189 4.55 7.27 -18.25
CA LEU A 189 5.56 8.25 -18.66
C LEU A 189 6.50 7.73 -19.77
N LYS A 190 6.18 6.62 -20.44
CA LYS A 190 7.15 5.93 -21.32
C LYS A 190 7.70 6.85 -22.42
N LYS A 191 6.84 7.71 -22.98
CA LYS A 191 7.23 8.62 -24.08
C LYS A 191 8.15 9.74 -23.57
N GLU A 192 7.78 10.35 -22.45
CA GLU A 192 8.49 11.43 -21.78
C GLU A 192 9.87 10.95 -21.30
N ILE A 193 9.92 9.75 -20.72
CA ILE A 193 11.16 9.08 -20.33
C ILE A 193 12.07 8.87 -21.55
N GLY A 194 11.51 8.38 -22.66
CA GLY A 194 12.24 8.20 -23.92
C GLY A 194 12.88 9.50 -24.41
N TYR A 195 12.09 10.57 -24.53
CA TYR A 195 12.60 11.88 -24.97
C TYR A 195 13.66 12.45 -24.03
N PHE A 196 13.43 12.38 -22.71
CA PHE A 196 14.39 12.87 -21.74
C PHE A 196 15.72 12.13 -21.83
N LEU A 197 15.67 10.81 -22.03
CA LEU A 197 16.86 9.97 -22.13
C LEU A 197 17.64 10.18 -23.43
N GLU A 198 16.97 10.42 -24.55
CA GLU A 198 17.60 10.87 -25.80
C GLU A 198 18.34 12.19 -25.59
N MET A 199 17.73 13.17 -24.93
CA MET A 199 18.38 14.45 -24.58
C MET A 199 19.62 14.26 -23.68
N LYS A 200 19.67 13.18 -22.89
CA LYS A 200 20.82 12.81 -22.05
C LYS A 200 21.85 11.93 -22.76
N GLY A 201 21.61 11.58 -24.02
CA GLY A 201 22.49 10.69 -24.79
C GLY A 201 22.50 9.25 -24.29
N LYS A 202 21.40 8.78 -23.69
CA LYS A 202 21.23 7.42 -23.15
C LYS A 202 19.86 6.84 -23.51
N PRO A 203 19.58 6.56 -24.80
CA PRO A 203 18.28 6.04 -25.21
C PRO A 203 17.95 4.73 -24.46
N VAL A 204 16.67 4.50 -24.15
CA VAL A 204 16.20 3.23 -23.58
C VAL A 204 16.35 2.16 -24.66
N GLU A 205 17.11 1.11 -24.39
CA GLU A 205 17.07 -0.09 -25.23
C GLU A 205 15.72 -0.77 -25.01
N GLU A 206 14.91 -0.90 -26.07
CA GLU A 206 13.67 -1.66 -25.99
C GLU A 206 14.00 -3.15 -25.76
N PRO A 207 13.37 -3.79 -24.76
CA PRO A 207 13.52 -5.23 -24.53
C PRO A 207 12.92 -6.05 -25.69
#